data_AF-A0A1V5JU77-F1
#
_entry.id   AF-A0A1V5JU77-F1
#
_cell.length_a   1.000
_cell.length_b   1.000
_cell.length_c   1.000
_cell.angle_alpha   90.00
_cell.angle_beta   90.00
_cell.angle_gamma   90.00
#
_symmetry.space_group_name_H-M   'P 1'
#
loop_
_entity.id
_entity.type
_entity.pdbx_description
1 polymer ?
#
loop_
_entity_poly.entity_id
_entity_poly.type
_entity_poly.pdbx_seq_one_letter_code
_entity_poly.pdbx_strand_id
1 'polypeptide(L)'
;MLATDLPFIPDVQRARPYPGQEKAARLLVACFQGSGIRESHRSPELDPNTQDPYSSRCLPQVYGPCLDAITYARRQMEVEINSATDNPLVFGDKVVSGGNFHGMPVALTAAHLFNAFCGVVKMGEARVRRVVDKEKNRLGVSCLISPEADRQVSSGMMILEYSYHALCNLILSWNSPAFLFSASSASGQEDHVSHAPTVVLNLERALDHFSYLLALETFMILQGYAVLEKLETPWRESGRIPQEGRLTPGRMGKLLQRLSKSCFRPLDQDRHMQDEVERLREELFLSDRLALELKDWDL
;
A
#
# COMPACT_ATOMS: atom_id res chain seq x y z
N MET A 1 -1.41 -13.20 -1.08
CA MET A 1 -1.56 -14.27 -0.07
C MET A 1 -2.73 -15.15 -0.46
N LEU A 2 -2.62 -16.45 -0.18
CA LEU A 2 -3.71 -17.41 -0.30
C LEU A 2 -4.73 -17.12 0.82
N ALA A 3 -5.84 -16.43 0.54
CA ALA A 3 -6.74 -15.87 1.56
C ALA A 3 -8.18 -15.70 1.01
N THR A 4 -9.15 -15.55 1.92
CA THR A 4 -10.57 -15.32 1.58
C THR A 4 -10.93 -13.83 1.55
N ASP A 5 -11.92 -13.46 0.73
CA ASP A 5 -12.52 -12.12 0.72
C ASP A 5 -13.83 -12.03 1.53
N LEU A 6 -14.22 -13.11 2.23
CA LEU A 6 -15.40 -13.12 3.10
C LEU A 6 -15.40 -11.98 4.14
N PRO A 7 -14.26 -11.54 4.73
CA PRO A 7 -14.23 -10.38 5.62
C PRO A 7 -14.63 -9.05 4.96
N PHE A 8 -14.74 -9.00 3.62
CA PHE A 8 -15.01 -7.78 2.85
C PHE A 8 -16.47 -7.68 2.40
N ILE A 9 -17.33 -8.64 2.74
CA ILE A 9 -18.74 -8.62 2.34
C ILE A 9 -19.47 -7.37 2.85
N PRO A 10 -20.51 -6.89 2.13
CA PRO A 10 -21.25 -5.68 2.50
C PRO A 10 -21.82 -5.72 3.91
N ASP A 11 -22.30 -6.86 4.40
CA ASP A 11 -22.89 -6.97 5.75
C ASP A 11 -21.88 -6.66 6.86
N VAL A 12 -20.64 -7.17 6.71
CA VAL A 12 -19.54 -6.88 7.66
C VAL A 12 -19.18 -5.40 7.62
N GLN A 13 -19.15 -4.78 6.43
CA GLN A 13 -18.81 -3.36 6.33
C GLN A 13 -19.92 -2.46 6.88
N ARG A 14 -21.19 -2.79 6.59
CA ARG A 14 -22.36 -2.03 7.09
C ARG A 14 -22.53 -2.14 8.60
N ALA A 15 -22.05 -3.22 9.23
CA ALA A 15 -22.02 -3.34 10.68
C ALA A 15 -21.11 -2.29 11.36
N ARG A 16 -20.13 -1.73 10.64
CA ARG A 16 -19.27 -0.62 11.10
C ARG A 16 -19.06 0.39 9.96
N PRO A 17 -20.02 1.30 9.72
CA PRO A 17 -20.21 1.98 8.43
C PRO A 17 -19.30 3.22 8.25
N TYR A 18 -17.99 3.04 8.36
CA TYR A 18 -17.05 4.09 7.93
C TYR A 18 -17.02 4.14 6.39
N PRO A 19 -17.24 5.32 5.75
CA PRO A 19 -17.31 5.42 4.29
C PRO A 19 -16.06 4.89 3.58
N GLY A 20 -14.88 5.25 4.07
CA GLY A 20 -13.61 4.75 3.55
C GLY A 20 -13.48 3.24 3.69
N GLN A 21 -13.94 2.65 4.79
CA GLN A 21 -13.89 1.20 5.01
C GLN A 21 -14.75 0.46 3.99
N GLU A 22 -15.99 0.91 3.77
CA GLU A 22 -16.88 0.33 2.77
C GLU A 22 -16.30 0.47 1.35
N LYS A 23 -15.78 1.65 1.02
CA LYS A 23 -15.12 1.90 -0.27
C LYS A 23 -13.91 0.97 -0.45
N ALA A 24 -13.03 0.87 0.54
CA ALA A 24 -11.85 0.00 0.47
C ALA A 24 -12.24 -1.47 0.25
N ALA A 25 -13.26 -1.98 0.95
CA ALA A 25 -13.76 -3.34 0.75
C ALA A 25 -14.26 -3.57 -0.68
N ARG A 26 -15.05 -2.63 -1.23
CA ARG A 26 -15.56 -2.71 -2.60
C ARG A 26 -14.41 -2.76 -3.62
N LEU A 27 -13.41 -1.89 -3.48
CA LEU A 27 -12.24 -1.85 -4.34
C LEU A 27 -11.46 -3.17 -4.29
N LEU A 28 -11.24 -3.70 -3.09
CA LEU A 28 -10.54 -4.97 -2.88
C LEU A 28 -11.29 -6.14 -3.54
N VAL A 29 -12.61 -6.23 -3.35
CA VAL A 29 -13.45 -7.25 -4.01
C VAL A 29 -13.32 -7.15 -5.53
N ALA A 30 -13.36 -5.94 -6.10
CA ALA A 30 -13.16 -5.72 -7.53
C ALA A 30 -11.78 -6.20 -8.02
N CYS A 31 -10.72 -5.96 -7.25
CA CYS A 31 -9.37 -6.47 -7.53
C CYS A 31 -9.29 -8.00 -7.58
N PHE A 32 -10.10 -8.70 -6.77
CA PHE A 32 -10.08 -10.16 -6.68
C PHE A 32 -11.06 -10.87 -7.62
N GLN A 33 -11.85 -10.13 -8.40
CA GLN A 33 -12.78 -10.72 -9.36
C GLN A 33 -12.07 -11.70 -10.31
N GLY A 34 -12.67 -12.89 -10.48
CA GLY A 34 -12.15 -13.95 -11.34
C GLY A 34 -10.86 -14.61 -10.85
N SER A 35 -10.58 -14.56 -9.54
CA SER A 35 -9.43 -15.21 -8.90
C SER A 35 -9.72 -16.68 -8.58
N GLY A 36 -9.05 -17.61 -9.26
CA GLY A 36 -9.09 -19.02 -8.90
C GLY A 36 -8.38 -19.31 -7.57
N ILE A 37 -7.37 -18.50 -7.22
CA ILE A 37 -6.71 -18.54 -5.92
C ILE A 37 -7.69 -18.25 -4.79
N ARG A 38 -8.58 -17.27 -4.98
CA ARG A 38 -9.57 -16.91 -3.96
C ARG A 38 -10.61 -18.03 -3.80
N GLU A 39 -11.10 -18.57 -4.91
CA GLU A 39 -12.09 -19.66 -4.87
C GLU A 39 -11.57 -20.88 -4.13
N SER A 40 -10.27 -21.18 -4.22
CA SER A 40 -9.68 -22.30 -3.48
C SER A 40 -9.59 -22.06 -1.95
N HIS A 41 -10.02 -20.91 -1.44
CA HIS A 41 -10.01 -20.57 0.00
C HIS A 41 -11.39 -20.12 0.49
N ARG A 42 -12.45 -20.49 -0.24
CA ARG A 42 -13.80 -19.94 -0.01
C ARG A 42 -14.59 -20.65 1.10
N SER A 43 -14.22 -21.88 1.45
CA SER A 43 -14.94 -22.68 2.43
C SER A 43 -14.00 -23.41 3.40
N PRO A 44 -14.47 -23.77 4.61
CA PRO A 44 -13.68 -24.52 5.59
C PRO A 44 -13.21 -25.89 5.09
N GLU A 45 -13.92 -26.48 4.13
CA GLU A 45 -13.53 -27.73 3.47
C GLU A 45 -12.34 -27.54 2.53
N LEU A 46 -12.13 -26.33 2.00
CA LEU A 46 -11.05 -25.98 1.09
C LEU A 46 -9.88 -25.28 1.78
N ASP A 47 -10.14 -24.53 2.85
CA ASP A 47 -9.13 -23.92 3.72
C ASP A 47 -9.43 -24.23 5.20
N PRO A 48 -8.65 -25.12 5.84
CA PRO A 48 -8.87 -25.51 7.24
C PRO A 48 -8.49 -24.40 8.24
N ASN A 49 -7.91 -23.29 7.78
CA ASN A 49 -7.56 -22.17 8.66
C ASN A 49 -8.82 -21.50 9.20
N THR A 50 -8.93 -21.39 10.51
CA THR A 50 -10.07 -20.71 11.15
C THR A 50 -10.13 -19.23 10.81
N GLN A 51 -8.99 -18.55 10.68
CA GLN A 51 -8.91 -17.13 10.38
C GLN A 51 -7.67 -16.76 9.58
N ASP A 52 -7.85 -15.85 8.65
CA ASP A 52 -6.75 -15.16 7.99
C ASP A 52 -6.06 -14.16 8.92
N PRO A 53 -4.74 -13.94 8.73
CA PRO A 53 -3.99 -12.93 9.48
C PRO A 53 -4.54 -11.53 9.21
N TYR A 54 -4.30 -10.61 10.15
CA TYR A 54 -4.86 -9.25 10.04
C TYR A 54 -4.33 -8.51 8.81
N SER A 55 -3.15 -8.88 8.31
CA SER A 55 -2.56 -8.28 7.12
C SER A 55 -3.25 -8.64 5.80
N SER A 56 -4.12 -9.64 5.78
CA SER A 56 -5.10 -9.87 4.71
C SER A 56 -6.52 -9.53 5.15
N ARG A 57 -6.88 -9.79 6.41
CA ARG A 57 -8.27 -9.70 6.86
C ARG A 57 -8.75 -8.29 7.20
N CYS A 58 -7.88 -7.45 7.72
CA CYS A 58 -8.21 -6.11 8.20
C CYS A 58 -7.91 -5.01 7.16
N LEU A 59 -7.78 -5.38 5.88
CA LEU A 59 -7.45 -4.42 4.82
C LEU A 59 -8.46 -3.27 4.73
N PRO A 60 -9.80 -3.49 4.70
CA PRO A 60 -10.75 -2.38 4.66
C PRO A 60 -10.64 -1.46 5.86
N GLN A 61 -10.41 -2.02 7.05
CA GLN A 61 -10.37 -1.26 8.30
C GLN A 61 -9.11 -0.40 8.43
N VAL A 62 -8.03 -0.73 7.72
CA VAL A 62 -6.77 0.05 7.71
C VAL A 62 -6.67 0.95 6.49
N TYR A 63 -7.15 0.51 5.33
CA TYR A 63 -7.10 1.31 4.10
C TYR A 63 -8.23 2.33 4.05
N GLY A 64 -9.36 2.03 4.69
CA GLY A 64 -10.51 2.92 4.76
C GLY A 64 -10.21 4.29 5.37
N PRO A 65 -9.63 4.36 6.59
CA PRO A 65 -9.22 5.63 7.19
C PRO A 65 -8.25 6.45 6.32
N CYS A 66 -7.42 5.80 5.49
CA CYS A 66 -6.58 6.50 4.53
C CYS A 66 -7.40 7.14 3.40
N LEU A 67 -8.41 6.44 2.86
CA LEU A 67 -9.35 7.01 1.88
C LEU A 67 -10.17 8.18 2.46
N ASP A 68 -10.59 8.05 3.73
CA ASP A 68 -11.27 9.13 4.44
C ASP A 68 -10.33 10.33 4.65
N ALA A 69 -9.07 10.09 5.02
CA ALA A 69 -8.05 11.14 5.20
C ALA A 69 -7.75 11.88 3.88
N ILE A 70 -7.68 11.17 2.74
CA ILE A 70 -7.54 11.79 1.41
C ILE A 70 -8.74 12.69 1.11
N THR A 71 -9.96 12.22 1.40
CA THR A 71 -11.19 12.99 1.17
C THR A 71 -11.22 14.25 2.03
N TYR A 72 -10.86 14.13 3.31
CA TYR A 72 -10.70 15.26 4.21
C TYR A 72 -9.64 16.25 3.70
N ALA A 73 -8.45 15.75 3.35
CA ALA A 73 -7.36 16.57 2.88
C ALA A 73 -7.73 17.37 1.63
N ARG A 74 -8.38 16.72 0.66
CA ARG A 74 -8.90 17.40 -0.53
C ARG A 74 -9.81 18.57 -0.17
N ARG A 75 -10.78 18.38 0.72
CA ARG A 75 -11.68 19.45 1.17
C ARG A 75 -10.92 20.62 1.80
N GLN A 76 -9.94 20.33 2.65
CA GLN A 76 -9.16 21.38 3.30
C GLN A 76 -8.27 22.14 2.30
N MET A 77 -7.65 21.44 1.35
CA MET A 77 -6.82 22.08 0.31
C MET A 77 -7.65 22.86 -0.71
N GLU A 78 -8.88 22.42 -1.01
CA GLU A 78 -9.84 23.19 -1.83
C GLU A 78 -10.19 24.53 -1.16
N VAL A 79 -10.24 24.61 0.17
CA VAL A 79 -10.40 25.89 0.87
C VAL A 79 -9.13 26.72 0.80
N GLU A 80 -7.98 26.12 1.14
CA GLU A 80 -6.69 26.83 1.20
C GLU A 80 -6.31 27.46 -0.14
N ILE A 81 -6.44 26.71 -1.24
CA ILE A 81 -6.06 27.19 -2.58
C ILE A 81 -6.92 28.36 -3.08
N ASN A 82 -8.13 28.51 -2.51
CA ASN A 82 -9.07 29.59 -2.83
C ASN A 82 -9.10 30.69 -1.75
N SER A 83 -8.15 30.69 -0.81
CA SER A 83 -8.09 31.66 0.29
C SER A 83 -7.10 32.81 0.00
N ALA A 84 -7.41 34.00 0.51
CA ALA A 84 -6.47 35.12 0.56
C ALA A 84 -5.57 34.99 1.79
N THR A 85 -4.34 34.50 1.57
CA THR A 85 -3.36 34.18 2.61
C THR A 85 -2.26 35.23 2.76
N ASP A 86 -2.32 36.32 1.99
CA ASP A 86 -1.44 37.48 2.12
C ASP A 86 -1.87 38.38 3.31
N ASN A 87 -1.06 39.42 3.56
CA ASN A 87 -1.33 40.40 4.60
C ASN A 87 -0.62 41.73 4.31
N PRO A 88 -1.26 42.90 4.54
CA PRO A 88 -2.62 43.11 5.05
C PRO A 88 -3.72 42.87 4.01
N LEU A 89 -4.94 42.62 4.47
CA LEU A 89 -6.11 42.49 3.60
C LEU A 89 -6.87 43.81 3.46
N VAL A 90 -7.46 44.02 2.29
CA VAL A 90 -8.22 45.24 1.94
C VAL A 90 -9.70 44.92 1.75
N PHE A 91 -10.57 45.64 2.46
CA PHE A 91 -12.03 45.49 2.43
C PHE A 91 -12.68 46.83 2.13
N GLY A 92 -12.79 47.18 0.83
CA GLY A 92 -13.18 48.53 0.41
C GLY A 92 -12.14 49.53 0.90
N ASP A 93 -12.56 50.50 1.72
CA ASP A 93 -11.68 51.53 2.27
C ASP A 93 -10.92 51.09 3.54
N LYS A 94 -11.14 49.85 4.02
CA LYS A 94 -10.48 49.34 5.23
C LYS A 94 -9.25 48.51 4.88
N VAL A 95 -8.14 48.77 5.55
CA VAL A 95 -6.92 47.93 5.49
C VAL A 95 -6.73 47.28 6.86
N VAL A 96 -6.69 45.94 6.91
CA VAL A 96 -6.65 45.16 8.15
C VAL A 96 -5.43 44.24 8.15
N SER A 97 -4.57 44.37 9.15
CA SER A 97 -3.53 43.38 9.43
C SER A 97 -4.11 42.21 10.21
N GLY A 98 -4.05 41.01 9.63
CA GLY A 98 -4.47 39.75 10.21
C GLY A 98 -3.37 38.69 10.18
N GLY A 99 -3.77 37.42 10.18
CA GLY A 99 -2.85 36.26 10.29
C GLY A 99 -3.15 35.14 9.31
N ASN A 100 -3.81 35.41 8.17
CA ASN A 100 -4.18 34.39 7.19
C ASN A 100 -2.98 33.67 6.55
N PHE A 101 -1.77 34.24 6.65
CA PHE A 101 -0.52 33.59 6.24
C PHE A 101 -0.14 32.39 7.12
N HIS A 102 -0.76 32.21 8.29
CA HIS A 102 -0.42 31.15 9.22
C HIS A 102 -0.98 29.78 8.78
N GLY A 103 -0.14 28.97 8.11
CA GLY A 103 -0.54 27.68 7.50
C GLY A 103 -0.85 26.52 8.45
N MET A 104 -1.38 26.74 9.66
CA MET A 104 -1.74 25.65 10.59
C MET A 104 -2.78 24.67 10.01
N PRO A 105 -3.82 25.13 9.27
CA PRO A 105 -4.76 24.22 8.62
C PRO A 105 -4.06 23.24 7.67
N VAL A 106 -3.08 23.71 6.90
CA VAL A 106 -2.26 22.89 5.99
C VAL A 106 -1.44 21.88 6.78
N ALA A 107 -0.74 22.33 7.83
CA ALA A 107 0.11 21.48 8.65
C ALA A 107 -0.65 20.30 9.28
N LEU A 108 -1.79 20.58 9.91
CA LEU A 108 -2.63 19.55 10.55
C LEU A 108 -3.25 18.61 9.52
N THR A 109 -3.64 19.13 8.35
CA THR A 109 -4.19 18.32 7.27
C THR A 109 -3.16 17.34 6.72
N ALA A 110 -1.96 17.83 6.41
CA ALA A 110 -0.86 17.00 5.92
C ALA A 110 -0.43 15.97 6.97
N ALA A 111 -0.34 16.34 8.25
CA ALA A 111 -0.02 15.42 9.33
C ALA A 111 -1.08 14.33 9.52
N HIS A 112 -2.37 14.68 9.41
CA HIS A 112 -3.45 13.70 9.47
C HIS A 112 -3.37 12.68 8.32
N LEU A 113 -3.15 13.16 7.09
CA LEU A 113 -2.97 12.30 5.92
C LEU A 113 -1.74 11.40 6.07
N PHE A 114 -0.61 11.95 6.53
CA PHE A 114 0.63 11.20 6.74
C PHE A 114 0.43 10.09 7.79
N ASN A 115 -0.21 10.38 8.92
CA ASN A 115 -0.54 9.37 9.94
C ASN A 115 -1.39 8.22 9.38
N ALA A 116 -2.42 8.52 8.58
CA ALA A 116 -3.25 7.50 7.96
C ALA A 116 -2.46 6.67 6.93
N PHE A 117 -1.62 7.33 6.13
CA PHE A 117 -0.72 6.71 5.18
C PHE A 117 0.29 5.75 5.84
N CYS A 118 0.86 6.10 7.00
CA CYS A 118 1.76 5.21 7.75
C CYS A 118 1.09 3.86 8.13
N GLY A 119 -0.22 3.85 8.33
CA GLY A 119 -0.99 2.62 8.52
C GLY A 119 -0.93 1.69 7.29
N VAL A 120 -0.99 2.25 6.08
CA VAL A 120 -0.85 1.50 4.82
C VAL A 120 0.55 0.91 4.68
N VAL A 121 1.58 1.71 5.00
CA VAL A 121 2.99 1.28 4.98
C VAL A 121 3.22 0.09 5.92
N LYS A 122 2.76 0.19 7.16
CA LYS A 122 2.87 -0.91 8.14
C LYS A 122 2.06 -2.15 7.74
N MET A 123 0.91 -1.95 7.10
CA MET A 123 0.12 -3.05 6.59
C MET A 123 0.86 -3.83 5.49
N GLY A 124 1.54 -3.13 4.57
CA GLY A 124 2.39 -3.75 3.56
C GLY A 124 3.59 -4.49 4.15
N GLU A 125 4.27 -3.90 5.14
CA GLU A 125 5.37 -4.57 5.85
C GLU A 125 4.95 -5.89 6.49
N ALA A 126 3.79 -5.90 7.16
CA ALA A 126 3.22 -7.11 7.73
C ALA A 126 2.85 -8.18 6.68
N ARG A 127 2.59 -7.80 5.42
CA ARG A 127 2.38 -8.76 4.32
C ARG A 127 3.68 -9.31 3.77
N VAL A 128 4.65 -8.44 3.48
CA VAL A 128 5.96 -8.82 2.94
C VAL A 128 6.65 -9.84 3.84
N ARG A 129 6.72 -9.56 5.16
CA ARG A 129 7.28 -10.49 6.15
C ARG A 129 6.60 -11.87 6.12
N ARG A 130 5.29 -11.91 5.89
CA ARG A 130 4.54 -13.17 5.84
C ARG A 130 4.79 -13.93 4.56
N VAL A 131 5.00 -13.26 3.44
CA VAL A 131 5.17 -13.87 2.12
C VAL A 131 6.51 -14.60 2.01
N VAL A 132 7.56 -14.11 2.66
CA VAL A 132 8.89 -14.74 2.64
C VAL A 132 9.06 -15.85 3.68
N ASP A 133 8.20 -15.89 4.70
CA ASP A 133 8.24 -16.89 5.77
C ASP A 133 7.50 -18.17 5.35
N LYS A 134 8.23 -19.30 5.25
CA LYS A 134 7.69 -20.60 4.82
C LYS A 134 6.51 -21.09 5.67
N GLU A 135 6.51 -20.77 6.96
CA GLU A 135 5.46 -21.22 7.89
C GLU A 135 4.21 -20.33 7.78
N LYS A 136 4.35 -19.12 7.24
CA LYS A 136 3.27 -18.11 7.20
C LYS A 136 2.72 -17.83 5.82
N ASN A 137 3.47 -18.08 4.76
CA ASN A 137 3.09 -17.72 3.39
C ASN A 137 2.09 -18.68 2.74
N ARG A 138 1.78 -19.80 3.42
CA ARG A 138 0.89 -20.88 2.92
C ARG A 138 1.39 -21.55 1.63
N LEU A 139 2.51 -21.14 1.06
CA LEU A 139 3.15 -21.83 -0.06
C LEU A 139 4.08 -22.95 0.44
N GLY A 140 4.57 -22.85 1.69
CA GLY A 140 5.53 -23.80 2.25
C GLY A 140 6.96 -23.59 1.71
N VAL A 141 7.23 -22.39 1.19
CA VAL A 141 8.47 -22.05 0.48
C VAL A 141 9.22 -20.96 1.27
N SER A 142 10.50 -21.20 1.57
CA SER A 142 11.32 -20.19 2.26
C SER A 142 11.78 -19.10 1.28
N CYS A 143 11.78 -17.85 1.73
CA CYS A 143 12.27 -16.69 0.99
C CYS A 143 11.65 -16.50 -0.41
N LEU A 144 10.47 -17.11 -0.64
CA LEU A 144 9.71 -17.02 -1.89
C LEU A 144 10.53 -17.33 -3.17
N ILE A 145 11.54 -18.20 -3.08
CA ILE A 145 12.28 -18.66 -4.25
C ILE A 145 11.61 -19.90 -4.88
N SER A 146 11.94 -20.23 -6.12
CA SER A 146 11.42 -21.44 -6.78
C SER A 146 11.60 -22.71 -5.94
N PRO A 147 10.61 -23.62 -5.90
CA PRO A 147 10.71 -24.87 -5.15
C PRO A 147 11.90 -25.76 -5.52
N GLU A 148 12.39 -25.65 -6.75
CA GLU A 148 13.50 -26.43 -7.32
C GLU A 148 14.88 -25.81 -7.05
N ALA A 149 14.95 -24.60 -6.46
CA ALA A 149 16.20 -23.94 -6.14
C ALA A 149 16.96 -24.65 -5.01
N ASP A 150 18.29 -24.62 -5.05
CA ASP A 150 19.12 -25.11 -3.94
C ASP A 150 19.03 -24.13 -2.76
N ARG A 151 18.26 -24.53 -1.75
CA ARG A 151 17.99 -23.74 -0.53
C ARG A 151 19.21 -23.57 0.37
N GLN A 152 20.28 -24.35 0.21
CA GLN A 152 21.49 -24.19 1.02
C GLN A 152 22.32 -22.98 0.59
N VAL A 153 22.20 -22.58 -0.67
CA VAL A 153 23.00 -21.50 -1.26
C VAL A 153 22.16 -20.34 -1.77
N SER A 154 20.82 -20.47 -1.79
CA SER A 154 19.92 -19.43 -2.29
C SER A 154 19.21 -18.66 -1.17
N SER A 155 19.23 -17.34 -1.28
CA SER A 155 18.61 -16.39 -0.35
C SER A 155 17.25 -15.87 -0.84
N GLY A 156 16.92 -16.04 -2.13
CA GLY A 156 15.63 -15.64 -2.69
C GLY A 156 15.31 -14.15 -2.45
N MET A 157 14.10 -13.89 -1.94
CA MET A 157 13.58 -12.55 -1.67
C MET A 157 14.01 -11.96 -0.33
N MET A 158 14.92 -12.60 0.42
CA MET A 158 15.35 -12.14 1.74
C MET A 158 15.89 -10.69 1.71
N ILE A 159 16.72 -10.35 0.73
CA ILE A 159 17.27 -8.99 0.63
C ILE A 159 16.20 -7.97 0.22
N LEU A 160 15.22 -8.35 -0.60
CA LEU A 160 14.11 -7.46 -0.92
C LEU A 160 13.23 -7.18 0.30
N GLU A 161 13.04 -8.16 1.20
CA GLU A 161 12.39 -7.94 2.50
C GLU A 161 13.17 -6.90 3.33
N TYR A 162 14.50 -7.03 3.40
CA TYR A 162 15.33 -6.07 4.15
C TYR A 162 15.22 -4.66 3.60
N SER A 163 15.29 -4.51 2.27
CA SER A 163 15.09 -3.22 1.60
C SER A 163 13.70 -2.64 1.90
N TYR A 164 12.65 -3.47 1.87
CA TYR A 164 11.29 -3.05 2.21
C TYR A 164 11.21 -2.54 3.65
N HIS A 165 11.79 -3.26 4.61
CA HIS A 165 11.82 -2.87 6.02
C HIS A 165 12.60 -1.58 6.25
N ALA A 166 13.75 -1.41 5.60
CA ALA A 166 14.56 -0.19 5.71
C ALA A 166 13.78 1.04 5.20
N LEU A 167 13.12 0.92 4.04
CA LEU A 167 12.28 1.97 3.47
C LEU A 167 11.07 2.30 4.36
N CYS A 168 10.43 1.29 4.95
CA CYS A 168 9.35 1.50 5.92
C CYS A 168 9.84 2.33 7.13
N ASN A 169 11.01 1.97 7.69
CA ASN A 169 11.57 2.69 8.84
C ASN A 169 11.90 4.15 8.49
N LEU A 170 12.43 4.41 7.29
CA LEU A 170 12.66 5.78 6.80
C LEU A 170 11.37 6.58 6.69
N ILE A 171 10.36 6.03 6.02
CA ILE A 171 9.04 6.68 5.87
C ILE A 171 8.44 7.02 7.25
N LEU A 172 8.47 6.06 8.19
CA LEU A 172 7.93 6.27 9.53
C LEU A 172 8.71 7.32 10.32
N SER A 173 10.03 7.41 10.13
CA SER A 173 10.86 8.43 10.78
C SER A 173 10.51 9.86 10.33
N TRP A 174 10.05 10.03 9.09
CA TRP A 174 9.63 11.34 8.57
C TRP A 174 8.25 11.77 9.04
N ASN A 175 7.43 10.85 9.57
CA ASN A 175 6.14 11.16 10.17
C ASN A 175 6.29 11.74 11.60
N SER A 176 7.20 12.70 11.74
CA SER A 176 7.34 13.50 12.96
C SER A 176 6.29 14.61 12.94
N PRO A 177 5.63 14.91 14.07
CA PRO A 177 4.65 15.98 14.16
C PRO A 177 5.33 17.36 14.19
N ALA A 178 6.00 17.73 13.08
CA ALA A 178 6.84 18.93 12.96
C ALA A 178 6.08 20.22 13.36
N PHE A 179 4.77 20.26 13.13
CA PHE A 179 3.87 21.35 13.49
C PHE A 179 3.77 21.64 15.00
N LEU A 180 4.21 20.72 15.87
CA LEU A 180 4.29 20.94 17.32
C LEU A 180 5.59 21.65 17.74
N PHE A 181 6.59 21.71 16.86
CA PHE A 181 7.93 22.22 17.18
C PHE A 181 8.13 23.67 16.74
N SER A 182 7.14 24.53 17.00
CA SER A 182 7.22 25.96 16.74
C SER A 182 8.43 26.57 17.47
N ALA A 183 9.23 27.34 16.74
CA ALA A 183 10.32 28.13 17.31
C ALA A 183 10.06 29.62 17.10
N SER A 184 10.22 30.40 18.17
CA SER A 184 10.06 31.85 18.10
C SER A 184 11.13 32.48 17.20
N SER A 185 10.68 33.39 16.34
CA SER A 185 11.41 34.02 15.26
C SER A 185 11.25 35.55 15.37
N ALA A 186 12.05 36.31 14.60
CA ALA A 186 11.98 37.78 14.51
C ALA A 186 11.93 38.49 15.88
N SER A 187 12.86 38.16 16.78
CA SER A 187 12.95 38.75 18.13
C SER A 187 11.67 38.59 18.98
N GLY A 188 10.90 37.53 18.75
CA GLY A 188 9.65 37.27 19.48
C GLY A 188 8.40 37.74 18.76
N GLN A 189 8.52 38.37 17.59
CA GLN A 189 7.36 38.84 16.82
C GLN A 189 6.62 37.69 16.12
N GLU A 190 7.35 36.69 15.66
CA GLU A 190 6.81 35.42 15.16
C GLU A 190 6.98 34.37 16.25
N ASP A 191 6.21 34.50 17.33
CA ASP A 191 6.30 33.63 18.51
C ASP A 191 5.67 32.24 18.31
N HIS A 192 4.86 32.08 17.26
CA HIS A 192 4.27 30.81 16.87
C HIS A 192 4.23 30.62 15.34
N VAL A 193 4.64 29.45 14.85
CA VAL A 193 4.63 29.07 13.43
C VAL A 193 4.13 27.64 13.22
N SER A 194 3.60 27.34 12.03
CA SER A 194 2.94 26.06 11.75
C SER A 194 3.85 24.91 11.32
N HIS A 195 5.07 25.21 10.85
CA HIS A 195 5.94 24.24 10.14
C HIS A 195 5.25 23.47 8.99
N ALA A 196 4.20 24.04 8.39
CA ALA A 196 3.45 23.38 7.32
C ALA A 196 4.35 22.90 6.15
N PRO A 197 5.32 23.69 5.65
CA PRO A 197 6.21 23.23 4.59
C PRO A 197 6.99 21.97 4.96
N THR A 198 7.51 21.88 6.19
CA THR A 198 8.26 20.70 6.66
C THR A 198 7.38 19.45 6.68
N VAL A 199 6.13 19.57 7.17
CA VAL A 199 5.20 18.44 7.21
C VAL A 199 4.88 17.96 5.79
N VAL A 200 4.60 18.89 4.86
CA VAL A 200 4.27 18.57 3.47
C VAL A 200 5.46 17.95 2.72
N LEU A 201 6.66 18.54 2.85
CA LEU A 201 7.87 18.01 2.21
C LEU A 201 8.24 16.62 2.72
N ASN A 202 8.04 16.34 4.02
CA ASN A 202 8.25 15.02 4.57
C ASN A 202 7.23 14.00 4.02
N LEU A 203 5.96 14.41 3.87
CA LEU A 203 4.94 13.57 3.27
C LEU A 203 5.23 13.30 1.78
N GLU A 204 5.61 14.31 1.01
CA GLU A 204 6.02 14.17 -0.40
C GLU A 204 7.18 13.18 -0.54
N ARG A 205 8.26 13.39 0.22
CA ARG A 205 9.40 12.46 0.27
C ARG A 205 8.97 11.04 0.65
N ALA A 206 8.01 10.89 1.56
CA ALA A 206 7.50 9.59 1.96
C ALA A 206 6.70 8.91 0.83
N LEU A 207 5.91 9.66 0.06
CA LEU A 207 5.18 9.17 -1.11
C LEU A 207 6.14 8.74 -2.23
N ASP A 208 7.22 9.48 -2.44
CA ASP A 208 8.27 9.08 -3.40
C ASP A 208 8.88 7.73 -3.02
N HIS A 209 9.17 7.52 -1.74
CA HIS A 209 9.71 6.24 -1.25
C HIS A 209 8.64 5.14 -1.19
N PHE A 210 7.37 5.51 -1.11
CA PHE A 210 6.27 4.55 -1.19
C PHE A 210 6.23 3.84 -2.56
N SER A 211 6.58 4.54 -3.64
CA SER A 211 6.68 3.91 -4.97
C SER A 211 7.69 2.75 -5.01
N TYR A 212 8.78 2.82 -4.22
CA TYR A 212 9.70 1.69 -4.04
C TYR A 212 9.04 0.53 -3.29
N LEU A 213 8.31 0.80 -2.20
CA LEU A 213 7.57 -0.24 -1.48
C LEU A 213 6.57 -0.95 -2.40
N LEU A 214 5.82 -0.19 -3.21
CA LEU A 214 4.90 -0.75 -4.18
C LEU A 214 5.60 -1.63 -5.23
N ALA A 215 6.76 -1.21 -5.75
CA ALA A 215 7.54 -1.98 -6.70
C ALA A 215 8.08 -3.29 -6.08
N LEU A 216 8.63 -3.23 -4.87
CA LEU A 216 9.13 -4.39 -4.13
C LEU A 216 8.01 -5.38 -3.81
N GLU A 217 6.86 -4.91 -3.30
CA GLU A 217 5.72 -5.76 -3.01
C GLU A 217 5.15 -6.38 -4.30
N THR A 218 5.08 -5.61 -5.40
CA THR A 218 4.68 -6.13 -6.72
C THR A 218 5.61 -7.23 -7.20
N PHE A 219 6.93 -7.04 -7.07
CA PHE A 219 7.92 -8.06 -7.43
C PHE A 219 7.66 -9.37 -6.65
N MET A 220 7.47 -9.27 -5.35
CA MET A 220 7.18 -10.43 -4.50
C MET A 220 5.83 -11.08 -4.85
N ILE A 221 4.80 -10.31 -5.18
CA ILE A 221 3.51 -10.85 -5.61
C ILE A 221 3.66 -11.64 -6.91
N LEU A 222 4.35 -11.09 -7.91
CA LEU A 222 4.60 -11.74 -9.20
C LEU A 222 5.40 -13.03 -9.03
N GLN A 223 6.42 -13.00 -8.18
CA GLN A 223 7.16 -14.20 -7.81
C GLN A 223 6.28 -15.22 -7.10
N GLY A 224 5.41 -14.78 -6.19
CA GLY A 224 4.45 -15.66 -5.51
C GLY A 224 3.53 -16.38 -6.50
N TYR A 225 3.11 -15.71 -7.58
CA TYR A 225 2.35 -16.35 -8.65
C TYR A 225 3.18 -17.37 -9.44
N ALA A 226 4.44 -17.05 -9.77
CA ALA A 226 5.32 -17.96 -10.49
C ALA A 226 5.64 -19.22 -9.65
N VAL A 227 5.87 -19.06 -8.35
CA VAL A 227 6.05 -20.19 -7.42
C VAL A 227 4.77 -21.02 -7.32
N LEU A 228 3.61 -20.37 -7.23
CA LEU A 228 2.33 -21.07 -7.14
C LEU A 228 2.05 -21.92 -8.38
N GLU A 229 2.38 -21.43 -9.58
CA GLU A 229 2.25 -22.18 -10.83
C GLU A 229 3.04 -23.50 -10.80
N LYS A 230 4.26 -23.47 -10.23
CA LYS A 230 5.10 -24.67 -10.05
C LYS A 230 4.58 -25.62 -8.97
N LEU A 231 3.90 -25.09 -7.96
CA LEU A 231 3.33 -25.88 -6.86
C LEU A 231 1.97 -26.49 -7.21
N GLU A 232 1.29 -26.03 -8.26
CA GLU A 232 -0.07 -26.45 -8.59
C GLU A 232 -0.16 -27.96 -8.86
N THR A 233 0.74 -28.53 -9.67
CA THR A 233 0.77 -29.97 -9.96
C THR A 233 1.06 -30.81 -8.71
N PRO A 234 2.15 -30.56 -7.94
CA PRO A 234 2.39 -31.28 -6.69
C PRO A 234 1.24 -31.18 -5.68
N TRP A 235 0.54 -30.05 -5.63
CA TRP A 235 -0.60 -29.87 -4.73
C TRP A 235 -1.84 -30.67 -5.17
N ARG A 236 -2.06 -30.86 -6.47
CA ARG A 236 -3.12 -31.75 -6.96
C ARG A 236 -2.80 -33.21 -6.67
N GLU A 237 -1.56 -33.62 -6.90
CA GLU A 237 -1.10 -34.99 -6.66
C GLU A 237 -1.18 -35.38 -5.17
N SER A 238 -0.89 -34.43 -4.28
CA SER A 238 -1.02 -34.62 -2.82
C SER A 238 -2.45 -34.47 -2.29
N GLY A 239 -3.43 -34.11 -3.15
CA GLY A 239 -4.81 -33.86 -2.75
C GLY A 239 -5.00 -32.58 -1.93
N ARG A 240 -4.01 -31.68 -1.89
CA ARG A 240 -4.08 -30.40 -1.18
C ARG A 240 -5.06 -29.42 -1.82
N ILE A 241 -5.23 -29.49 -3.14
CA ILE A 241 -6.21 -28.71 -3.89
C ILE A 241 -7.08 -29.65 -4.76
N PRO A 242 -8.30 -29.23 -5.16
CA PRO A 242 -9.17 -30.04 -6.01
C PRO A 242 -8.52 -30.45 -7.34
N GLN A 243 -8.98 -31.53 -7.98
CA GLN A 243 -8.45 -31.99 -9.27
C GLN A 243 -8.78 -31.05 -10.44
N GLU A 244 -9.85 -30.28 -10.35
CA GLU A 244 -10.29 -29.32 -11.37
C GLU A 244 -10.01 -27.85 -10.97
N GLY A 245 -10.17 -26.93 -11.91
CA GLY A 245 -9.90 -25.49 -11.73
C GLY A 245 -8.44 -25.10 -11.96
N ARG A 246 -8.10 -23.80 -11.88
CA ARG A 246 -6.71 -23.30 -11.92
C ARG A 246 -6.50 -22.23 -10.86
N LEU A 247 -5.32 -22.18 -10.24
CA LEU A 247 -4.98 -21.18 -9.22
C LEU A 247 -4.53 -19.86 -9.86
N THR A 248 -5.44 -19.23 -10.59
CA THR A 248 -5.16 -17.97 -11.30
C THR A 248 -5.39 -16.73 -10.43
N PRO A 249 -4.61 -15.65 -10.63
CA PRO A 249 -4.86 -14.39 -9.97
C PRO A 249 -6.19 -13.75 -10.41
N GLY A 250 -6.72 -12.88 -9.55
CA GLY A 250 -7.86 -12.02 -9.89
C GLY A 250 -7.49 -10.91 -10.86
N ARG A 251 -8.46 -10.03 -11.14
CA ARG A 251 -8.34 -8.91 -12.08
C ARG A 251 -7.06 -8.08 -11.88
N MET A 252 -6.72 -7.71 -10.64
CA MET A 252 -5.52 -6.91 -10.35
C MET A 252 -4.24 -7.70 -10.59
N GLY A 253 -4.16 -8.94 -10.12
CA GLY A 253 -2.96 -9.77 -10.33
C GLY A 253 -2.69 -10.05 -11.81
N LYS A 254 -3.76 -10.27 -12.60
CA LYS A 254 -3.66 -10.39 -14.07
C LYS A 254 -3.16 -9.10 -14.72
N LEU A 255 -3.63 -7.94 -14.26
CA LEU A 255 -3.15 -6.64 -14.72
C LEU A 255 -1.66 -6.46 -14.42
N LEU A 256 -1.23 -6.72 -13.18
CA LEU A 256 0.18 -6.65 -12.80
C LEU A 256 1.05 -7.61 -13.63
N GLN A 257 0.63 -8.86 -13.80
CA GLN A 257 1.33 -9.82 -14.67
C GLN A 257 1.48 -9.30 -16.11
N ARG A 258 0.46 -8.61 -16.65
CA ARG A 258 0.49 -8.03 -17.99
C ARG A 258 1.44 -6.84 -18.08
N LEU A 259 1.33 -5.90 -17.15
CA LEU A 259 2.13 -4.66 -17.15
C LEU A 259 3.61 -4.93 -16.86
N SER A 260 3.91 -5.96 -16.08
CA SER A 260 5.27 -6.28 -15.64
C SER A 260 6.03 -7.26 -16.56
N LYS A 261 5.46 -7.68 -17.71
CA LYS A 261 6.10 -8.69 -18.59
C LYS A 261 7.51 -8.30 -19.06
N SER A 262 7.76 -7.01 -19.28
CA SER A 262 9.07 -6.48 -19.69
C SER A 262 10.04 -6.28 -18.52
N CYS A 263 9.53 -6.15 -17.30
CA CYS A 263 10.30 -5.72 -16.14
C CYS A 263 10.63 -6.86 -15.17
N PHE A 264 9.87 -7.97 -15.23
CA PHE A 264 9.94 -9.07 -14.27
C PHE A 264 10.17 -10.41 -14.96
N ARG A 265 11.11 -11.19 -14.43
CA ARG A 265 11.24 -12.64 -14.70
C ARG A 265 11.15 -13.42 -13.39
N PRO A 266 10.55 -14.63 -13.36
CA PRO A 266 10.58 -15.49 -12.18
C PRO A 266 12.00 -15.70 -11.64
N LEU A 267 12.13 -15.78 -10.32
CA LEU A 267 13.39 -16.04 -9.61
C LEU A 267 13.52 -17.54 -9.35
N ASP A 268 14.15 -18.23 -10.31
CA ASP A 268 14.46 -19.67 -10.23
C ASP A 268 15.73 -19.96 -9.42
N GLN A 269 16.68 -19.02 -9.47
CA GLN A 269 17.93 -19.01 -8.74
C GLN A 269 18.28 -17.57 -8.40
N ASP A 270 19.13 -17.37 -7.39
CA ASP A 270 19.57 -16.04 -6.97
C ASP A 270 20.21 -15.26 -8.13
N ARG A 271 19.91 -13.96 -8.21
CA ARG A 271 20.49 -13.02 -9.16
C ARG A 271 20.35 -11.59 -8.68
N HIS A 272 21.01 -10.66 -9.35
CA HIS A 272 20.80 -9.23 -9.16
C HIS A 272 19.36 -8.83 -9.56
N MET A 273 18.64 -8.16 -8.66
CA MET A 273 17.23 -7.78 -8.85
C MET A 273 16.98 -6.27 -8.88
N GLN A 274 17.97 -5.43 -8.55
CA GLN A 274 17.77 -3.98 -8.40
C GLN A 274 17.22 -3.35 -9.69
N ASP A 275 17.79 -3.67 -10.85
CA ASP A 275 17.36 -3.10 -12.13
C ASP A 275 15.92 -3.48 -12.50
N GLU A 276 15.47 -4.68 -12.09
CA GLU A 276 14.10 -5.13 -12.31
C GLU A 276 13.12 -4.38 -11.39
N VAL A 277 13.52 -4.14 -10.13
CA VAL A 277 12.72 -3.34 -9.17
C VAL A 277 12.63 -1.89 -9.62
N GLU A 278 13.72 -1.27 -10.06
CA GLU A 278 13.72 0.12 -10.57
C GLU A 278 12.85 0.24 -11.82
N ARG A 279 12.97 -0.68 -12.79
CA ARG A 279 12.08 -0.68 -13.96
C ARG A 279 10.61 -0.85 -13.60
N LEU A 280 10.29 -1.73 -12.64
CA LEU A 280 8.91 -1.86 -12.15
C LEU A 280 8.41 -0.55 -11.54
N ARG A 281 9.27 0.13 -10.75
CA ARG A 281 8.96 1.42 -10.15
C ARG A 281 8.64 2.48 -11.23
N GLU A 282 9.53 2.62 -12.20
CA GLU A 282 9.39 3.56 -13.30
C GLU A 282 8.15 3.28 -14.17
N GLU A 283 8.00 2.04 -14.64
CA GLU A 283 6.95 1.68 -15.60
C GLU A 283 5.55 1.60 -15.01
N LEU A 284 5.39 1.33 -13.71
CA LEU A 284 4.06 1.17 -13.11
C LEU A 284 3.65 2.35 -12.24
N PHE A 285 4.59 2.95 -11.50
CA PHE A 285 4.28 3.87 -10.41
C PHE A 285 4.74 5.31 -10.65
N LEU A 286 5.79 5.55 -11.46
CA LEU A 286 6.24 6.91 -11.80
C LEU A 286 5.70 7.42 -13.14
N SER A 287 5.35 6.52 -14.06
CA SER A 287 4.76 6.87 -15.36
C SER A 287 3.22 6.91 -15.36
N ASP A 288 2.60 6.79 -14.18
CA ASP A 288 1.14 6.69 -13.98
C ASP A 288 0.44 5.56 -14.75
N ARG A 289 1.18 4.64 -15.39
CA ARG A 289 0.61 3.59 -16.23
C ARG A 289 -0.42 2.73 -15.49
N LEU A 290 -0.12 2.33 -14.25
CA LEU A 290 -1.07 1.58 -13.44
C LEU A 290 -2.30 2.43 -13.11
N ALA A 291 -2.12 3.70 -12.74
CA ALA A 291 -3.22 4.59 -12.42
C ALA A 291 -4.15 4.82 -13.62
N LEU A 292 -3.59 4.98 -14.83
CA LEU A 292 -4.36 5.10 -16.07
C LEU A 292 -5.19 3.85 -16.35
N GLU A 293 -4.62 2.66 -16.19
CA GLU A 293 -5.33 1.39 -16.37
C GLU A 293 -6.45 1.20 -15.34
N LEU A 294 -6.27 1.72 -14.12
CA LEU A 294 -7.27 1.65 -13.06
C LEU A 294 -8.39 2.70 -13.21
N LYS A 295 -8.15 3.79 -13.94
CA LYS A 295 -9.18 4.81 -14.22
C LYS A 295 -10.39 4.24 -14.95
N ASP A 296 -10.16 3.22 -15.78
CA ASP A 296 -11.20 2.53 -16.55
C ASP A 296 -11.93 1.44 -15.74
N TRP A 297 -11.52 1.24 -14.49
CA TRP A 297 -12.26 0.36 -13.59
C TRP A 297 -13.33 1.21 -12.89
N ASP A 298 -14.60 0.79 -13.05
CA ASP A 298 -15.75 1.38 -12.36
C ASP A 298 -15.66 1.07 -10.84
N LEU A 299 -14.82 1.83 -10.13
CA LEU A 299 -14.31 1.58 -8.77
C LEU A 299 -14.82 2.58 -7.71
#